data_AF-A0A950E1L8-F1
#
_entry.id   AF-A0A950E1L8-F1
#
_cell.length_a   1.000
_cell.length_b   1.000
_cell.length_c   1.000
_cell.angle_alpha   90.00
_cell.angle_beta   90.00
_cell.angle_gamma   90.00
#
_symmetry.space_group_name_H-M   'P 1'
#
loop_
_entity.id
_entity.type
_entity.pdbx_description
1 polymer ?
#
loop_
_entity_poly.entity_id
_entity_poly.type
_entity_poly.pdbx_seq_one_letter_code
_entity_poly.pdbx_strand_id
1 'polypeptide(L)'
;MGAYGERPPSPFGGIPVAEISILIGAVVLVIGLINHVTVALIGGVVICLFGVVEVTTREHFSGYRSHAVLLAAIPAVAAEFVIALTVGTAAVRAVLLVPVAAVFATCAYFLRKRFLLARQARIARPQKL
;
A
#
# COMPACT_ATOMS: atom_id res chain seq x y z
N MET A 1 -18.45 -8.65 -7.75
CA MET A 1 -17.19 -8.48 -8.52
C MET A 1 -17.55 -7.87 -9.87
N GLY A 2 -17.05 -6.68 -10.19
CA GLY A 2 -17.41 -5.94 -11.42
C GLY A 2 -16.86 -6.59 -12.71
N ALA A 3 -17.52 -6.32 -13.83
CA ALA A 3 -17.17 -6.78 -15.17
C ALA A 3 -15.76 -6.32 -15.61
N TYR A 4 -15.26 -6.85 -16.74
CA TYR A 4 -13.99 -6.40 -17.31
C TYR A 4 -14.08 -4.90 -17.65
N GLY A 5 -13.16 -4.09 -17.11
CA GLY A 5 -13.18 -2.62 -17.22
C GLY A 5 -13.79 -1.88 -16.01
N GLU A 6 -14.65 -2.54 -15.23
CA GLU A 6 -15.32 -1.91 -14.09
C GLU A 6 -14.46 -1.92 -12.82
N ARG A 7 -14.42 -0.78 -12.12
CA ARG A 7 -13.72 -0.66 -10.83
C ARG A 7 -14.41 -1.58 -9.81
N PRO A 8 -13.65 -2.37 -9.03
CA PRO A 8 -14.26 -3.15 -7.94
C PRO A 8 -14.98 -2.22 -6.96
N PRO A 9 -16.23 -2.54 -6.55
CA PRO A 9 -17.00 -1.70 -5.64
C PRO A 9 -16.30 -1.57 -4.29
N SER A 10 -16.40 -0.40 -3.65
CA SER A 10 -15.86 -0.21 -2.31
C SER A 10 -16.63 -1.07 -1.29
N PRO A 11 -15.97 -1.52 -0.21
CA PRO A 11 -16.65 -2.28 0.85
C PRO A 11 -17.59 -1.40 1.69
N PHE A 12 -17.49 -0.07 1.56
CA PHE A 12 -18.24 0.91 2.36
C PHE A 12 -19.49 1.44 1.64
N GLY A 13 -20.14 0.61 0.80
CA GLY A 13 -21.43 0.96 0.19
C GLY A 13 -21.41 2.23 -0.69
N GLY A 14 -20.27 2.54 -1.31
CA GLY A 14 -20.11 3.75 -2.14
C GLY A 14 -19.56 4.98 -1.40
N ILE A 15 -19.42 4.92 -0.07
CA ILE A 15 -18.76 5.97 0.70
C ILE A 15 -17.25 6.00 0.36
N PRO A 16 -16.68 7.16 0.00
CA PRO A 16 -15.29 7.28 -0.45
C PRO A 16 -14.31 7.35 0.74
N VAL A 17 -14.33 6.31 1.60
CA VAL A 17 -13.53 6.26 2.85
C VAL A 17 -12.04 6.35 2.56
N ALA A 18 -11.56 5.69 1.50
CA ALA A 18 -10.16 5.72 1.12
C ALA A 18 -9.72 7.12 0.68
N GLU A 19 -10.52 7.76 -0.17
CA GLU A 19 -10.27 9.10 -0.69
C GLU A 19 -10.29 10.14 0.44
N ILE A 20 -11.25 10.05 1.37
CA ILE A 20 -11.32 10.91 2.57
C ILE A 20 -10.10 10.70 3.48
N SER A 21 -9.71 9.44 3.72
CA SER A 21 -8.55 9.14 4.56
C SER A 21 -7.26 9.68 3.95
N ILE A 22 -7.07 9.53 2.64
CA ILE A 22 -5.93 10.10 1.92
C ILE A 22 -5.91 11.62 2.05
N LEU A 23 -7.06 12.29 1.85
CA LEU A 23 -7.16 13.74 1.95
C LEU A 23 -6.83 14.25 3.35
N ILE A 24 -7.46 13.68 4.39
CA ILE A 24 -7.21 14.06 5.79
C ILE A 24 -5.75 13.81 6.15
N GLY A 25 -5.22 12.62 5.83
CA GLY A 25 -3.83 12.28 6.10
C GLY A 25 -2.85 13.23 5.43
N ALA A 26 -3.09 13.59 4.17
CA ALA A 26 -2.27 14.55 3.43
C ALA A 26 -2.32 15.95 4.07
N VAL A 27 -3.50 16.45 4.45
CA VAL A 27 -3.64 17.76 5.12
C VAL A 27 -2.89 17.76 6.46
N VAL A 28 -3.08 16.74 7.29
CA VAL A 28 -2.40 16.62 8.59
C VAL A 28 -0.88 16.54 8.41
N LEU A 29 -0.41 15.82 7.39
CA LEU A 29 1.02 15.74 7.05
C LEU A 29 1.58 17.10 6.64
N VAL A 30 0.88 17.85 5.79
CA VAL A 30 1.29 19.20 5.36
C VAL A 30 1.34 20.16 6.56
N ILE A 31 0.33 20.14 7.44
CA ILE A 31 0.33 20.94 8.66
C ILE A 31 1.50 20.56 9.57
N GLY A 32 1.77 19.26 9.75
CA GLY A 32 2.91 18.77 10.52
C GLY A 32 4.25 19.20 9.94
N LEU A 33 4.36 19.27 8.61
CA LEU A 33 5.58 19.71 7.92
C LEU A 33 5.84 21.20 8.11
N ILE A 34 4.80 22.04 7.93
CA ILE A 34 4.90 23.50 8.08
C ILE A 34 5.22 23.89 9.53
N ASN A 35 4.61 23.20 10.50
CA ASN A 35 4.75 23.53 11.92
C ASN A 35 5.85 22.71 12.62
N HIS A 36 6.57 21.84 11.90
CA HIS A 36 7.59 20.94 12.44
C HIS A 36 7.09 20.06 13.60
N VAL A 37 5.83 19.59 13.53
CA VAL A 37 5.21 18.76 14.58
C VAL A 37 5.29 17.29 14.19
N THR A 38 6.21 16.55 14.82
CA THR A 38 6.48 15.12 14.55
C THR A 38 5.24 14.24 14.67
N VAL A 39 4.39 14.46 15.68
CA VAL A 39 3.18 13.67 15.89
C VAL A 39 2.19 13.84 14.73
N ALA A 40 2.05 15.06 14.21
CA ALA A 40 1.21 15.33 13.05
C ALA A 40 1.80 14.70 11.77
N LEU A 41 3.12 14.71 11.60
CA LEU A 41 3.77 14.01 10.48
C LEU A 41 3.48 12.51 10.50
N ILE A 42 3.71 11.84 11.63
CA ILE A 42 3.48 10.39 11.78
C ILE A 42 1.98 10.09 11.61
N GLY A 43 1.11 10.84 12.29
CA GLY A 43 -0.33 10.66 12.20
C GLY A 43 -0.86 10.84 10.77
N GLY A 44 -0.40 11.87 10.06
CA GLY A 44 -0.77 12.12 8.66
C GLY A 44 -0.35 10.98 7.73
N VAL A 45 0.87 10.45 7.88
CA VAL A 45 1.34 9.27 7.13
C VAL A 45 0.45 8.06 7.41
N VAL A 46 0.17 7.76 8.68
CA VAL A 46 -0.64 6.59 9.06
C VAL A 46 -2.07 6.69 8.54
N ILE A 47 -2.71 7.84 8.67
CA ILE A 47 -4.08 8.08 8.17
C ILE A 47 -4.12 7.93 6.64
N CYS A 48 -3.16 8.51 5.94
CA CYS A 48 -3.05 8.39 4.48
C CYS A 48 -2.84 6.92 4.06
N LEU A 49 -1.98 6.20 4.78
CA LEU A 49 -1.68 4.79 4.52
C LEU A 49 -2.93 3.91 4.59
N PHE A 50 -3.87 4.16 5.51
CA PHE A 50 -5.13 3.40 5.55
C PHE A 50 -5.93 3.50 4.25
N GLY A 51 -6.08 4.72 3.71
CA GLY A 51 -6.78 4.92 2.45
C GLY A 51 -6.05 4.29 1.27
N VAL A 52 -4.71 4.42 1.22
CA VAL A 52 -3.88 3.78 0.19
C VAL A 52 -4.01 2.25 0.25
N VAL A 53 -3.93 1.64 1.43
CA VAL A 53 -4.04 0.19 1.59
C VAL A 53 -5.39 -0.33 1.15
N GLU A 54 -6.48 0.34 1.52
CA GLU A 54 -7.84 -0.04 1.09
C GLU A 54 -7.92 -0.14 -0.43
N VAL A 55 -7.61 0.95 -1.13
CA VAL A 55 -7.85 1.04 -2.57
C VAL A 55 -6.90 0.14 -3.34
N THR A 56 -5.62 0.14 -2.97
CA THR A 56 -4.60 -0.64 -3.68
C THR A 56 -4.82 -2.12 -3.49
N THR A 57 -5.18 -2.57 -2.28
CA THR A 57 -5.52 -3.97 -2.00
C THR A 57 -6.75 -4.38 -2.82
N ARG A 58 -7.84 -3.63 -2.74
CA ARG A 58 -9.07 -3.94 -3.47
C ARG A 58 -8.85 -4.03 -4.98
N GLU A 59 -8.12 -3.07 -5.55
CA GLU A 59 -7.85 -3.05 -6.99
C GLU A 59 -6.84 -4.11 -7.44
N HIS A 60 -5.82 -4.39 -6.61
CA HIS A 60 -4.80 -5.38 -6.93
C HIS A 60 -5.33 -6.81 -6.82
N PHE A 61 -5.97 -7.16 -5.70
CA PHE A 61 -6.45 -8.52 -5.48
C PHE A 61 -7.64 -8.90 -6.35
N SER A 62 -8.36 -7.91 -6.90
CA SER A 62 -9.40 -8.11 -7.92
C SER A 62 -8.86 -8.20 -9.36
N GLY A 63 -7.57 -7.98 -9.59
CA GLY A 63 -6.99 -7.96 -10.93
C GLY A 63 -7.42 -6.74 -11.77
N TYR A 64 -7.84 -5.63 -11.13
CA TYR A 64 -8.18 -4.38 -11.83
C TYR A 64 -6.92 -3.66 -12.32
N ARG A 65 -6.04 -3.28 -11.38
CA ARG A 65 -4.79 -2.55 -11.61
C ARG A 65 -3.72 -3.07 -10.66
N SER A 66 -2.49 -3.21 -11.16
CA SER A 66 -1.39 -3.72 -10.33
C SER A 66 -0.81 -2.63 -9.44
N HIS A 67 -0.82 -2.87 -8.13
CA HIS A 67 -0.15 -2.06 -7.11
C HIS A 67 0.93 -2.85 -6.35
N ALA A 68 1.54 -3.85 -7.00
CA ALA A 68 2.47 -4.78 -6.35
C ALA A 68 3.64 -4.07 -5.65
N VAL A 69 4.23 -3.06 -6.29
CA VAL A 69 5.34 -2.26 -5.74
C VAL A 69 4.90 -1.48 -4.51
N LEU A 70 3.75 -0.81 -4.59
CA LEU A 70 3.23 0.01 -3.49
C LEU A 70 2.84 -0.85 -2.28
N LEU A 71 2.19 -1.99 -2.52
CA LEU A 71 1.83 -2.95 -1.47
C LEU A 71 3.07 -3.65 -0.87
N ALA A 72 4.12 -3.93 -1.67
CA ALA A 72 5.37 -4.50 -1.17
C ALA A 72 6.22 -3.51 -0.36
N ALA A 73 6.07 -2.20 -0.62
CA ALA A 73 6.76 -1.17 0.15
C ALA A 73 6.32 -1.14 1.62
N ILE A 74 5.07 -1.49 1.93
CA ILE A 74 4.52 -1.44 3.28
C ILE A 74 5.28 -2.37 4.26
N PRO A 75 5.38 -3.69 4.02
CA PRO A 75 6.16 -4.58 4.89
C PRO A 75 7.66 -4.27 4.85
N ALA A 76 8.20 -3.74 3.74
CA ALA A 76 9.60 -3.36 3.64
C ALA A 76 9.92 -2.16 4.55
N VAL A 77 9.08 -1.11 4.53
CA VAL A 77 9.22 0.05 5.42
C VAL A 77 9.02 -0.35 6.88
N ALA A 78 8.07 -1.26 7.17
CA ALA A 78 7.90 -1.79 8.52
C ALA A 78 9.14 -2.55 8.99
N ALA A 79 9.75 -3.37 8.13
CA ALA A 79 11.00 -4.07 8.44
C ALA A 79 12.16 -3.09 8.69
N GLU A 80 12.32 -2.08 7.85
CA GLU A 80 13.33 -1.02 8.04
C GLU A 80 13.12 -0.28 9.36
N PHE A 81 11.86 0.05 9.70
CA PHE A 81 11.54 0.71 10.97
C PHE A 81 11.95 -0.15 12.18
N VAL A 82 11.65 -1.46 12.16
CA VAL A 82 12.04 -2.39 13.23
C VAL A 82 13.56 -2.49 13.35
N ILE A 83 14.26 -2.59 12.23
CA ILE A 83 15.72 -2.64 12.18
C ILE A 83 16.32 -1.35 12.75
N ALA A 84 15.82 -0.19 12.33
CA ALA A 84 16.30 1.11 12.76
C ALA A 84 16.18 1.32 14.28
N LEU A 85 15.14 0.75 14.90
CA LEU A 85 14.92 0.81 16.35
C LEU A 85 15.76 -0.19 17.15
N THR A 86 16.22 -1.28 16.53
CA THR A 86 16.88 -2.39 17.24
C THR A 86 18.39 -2.46 17.02
N VAL A 87 18.93 -1.82 15.97
CA VAL A 87 20.35 -1.92 15.60
C VAL A 87 21.07 -0.57 15.68
N GLY A 88 22.10 -0.49 16.53
CA GLY A 88 22.68 0.76 17.03
C GLY A 88 23.72 1.47 16.14
N THR A 89 24.59 0.76 15.40
CA THR A 89 25.73 1.42 14.73
C THR A 89 25.47 1.73 13.24
N ALA A 90 25.76 2.96 12.82
CA ALA A 90 25.55 3.45 11.45
C ALA A 90 26.28 2.62 10.36
N ALA A 91 27.46 2.07 10.65
CA ALA A 91 28.24 1.26 9.69
C ALA A 91 27.53 -0.06 9.30
N VAL A 92 26.68 -0.61 10.18
CA VAL A 92 25.93 -1.85 9.92
C VAL A 92 24.62 -1.56 9.15
N ARG A 93 24.12 -0.32 9.21
CA ARG A 93 22.82 0.06 8.59
C ARG A 93 22.79 -0.09 7.08
N ALA A 94 23.91 0.11 6.38
CA ALA A 94 23.96 -0.12 4.93
C ALA A 94 23.79 -1.62 4.56
N VAL A 95 24.37 -2.52 5.36
CA VAL A 95 24.20 -3.98 5.19
C VAL A 95 22.76 -4.40 5.54
N LEU A 96 22.09 -3.67 6.43
CA LEU A 96 20.70 -3.90 6.80
C LEU A 96 19.67 -3.53 5.72
N LEU A 97 20.08 -2.83 4.65
CA LEU A 97 19.22 -2.66 3.48
C LEU A 97 19.03 -3.98 2.72
N VAL A 98 19.93 -4.95 2.86
CA VAL A 98 19.82 -6.27 2.22
C VAL A 98 18.57 -7.03 2.68
N PRO A 99 18.30 -7.24 3.99
CA PRO A 99 17.06 -7.89 4.42
C PRO A 99 15.81 -7.08 4.04
N VAL A 100 15.85 -5.75 4.05
CA VAL A 100 14.72 -4.91 3.59
C VAL A 100 14.45 -5.11 2.10
N ALA A 101 15.49 -5.10 1.27
CA ALA A 101 15.39 -5.38 -0.16
C ALA A 101 14.87 -6.80 -0.41
N ALA A 102 15.28 -7.78 0.40
CA ALA A 102 14.78 -9.15 0.33
C ALA A 102 13.29 -9.24 0.68
N VAL A 103 12.83 -8.57 1.75
CA VAL A 103 11.40 -8.47 2.10
C VAL A 103 10.62 -7.84 0.96
N PHE A 104 11.08 -6.68 0.47
CA PHE A 104 10.45 -5.98 -0.64
C PHE A 104 10.35 -6.85 -1.90
N ALA A 105 11.45 -7.45 -2.35
CA ALA A 105 11.50 -8.28 -3.55
C ALA A 105 10.60 -9.51 -3.43
N THR A 106 10.60 -10.16 -2.25
CA THR A 106 9.75 -11.32 -1.95
C THR A 106 8.28 -10.94 -2.03
N CYS A 107 7.87 -9.87 -1.33
CA CYS A 107 6.50 -9.38 -1.37
C CYS A 107 6.08 -8.97 -2.78
N ALA A 108 6.91 -8.21 -3.49
CA ALA A 108 6.63 -7.76 -4.86
C ALA A 108 6.44 -8.94 -5.82
N TYR A 109 7.27 -9.99 -5.69
CA TYR A 109 7.16 -11.19 -6.48
C TYR A 109 5.83 -11.94 -6.26
N PHE A 110 5.48 -12.20 -4.99
CA PHE A 110 4.24 -12.92 -4.67
C PHE A 110 2.98 -12.10 -5.00
N LEU A 111 2.99 -10.79 -4.73
CA LEU A 111 1.90 -9.90 -5.11
C LEU A 111 1.72 -9.85 -6.63
N ARG A 112 2.83 -9.76 -7.40
CA ARG A 112 2.76 -9.81 -8.86
C ARG A 112 2.12 -11.12 -9.34
N LYS A 113 2.53 -12.27 -8.81
CA LYS A 113 1.91 -13.56 -9.13
C LYS A 113 0.42 -13.56 -8.82
N ARG A 114 0.04 -13.10 -7.62
CA ARG A 114 -1.36 -13.08 -7.18
C ARG A 114 -2.24 -12.15 -8.03
N PHE A 115 -1.70 -11.04 -8.51
CA PHE A 115 -2.38 -10.15 -9.45
C PHE A 115 -2.64 -10.83 -10.80
N LEU A 116 -1.63 -11.50 -11.37
CA LEU A 116 -1.78 -12.18 -12.66
C LEU A 116 -2.87 -13.25 -12.61
N LEU A 117 -2.93 -14.02 -11.51
CA LEU A 117 -3.99 -15.00 -11.29
C LEU A 117 -5.38 -14.36 -11.22
N ALA A 118 -5.55 -13.27 -10.46
CA ALA A 118 -6.83 -12.57 -10.42
C ALA A 118 -7.20 -11.92 -11.76
N ARG A 119 -6.22 -11.40 -12.49
CA ARG A 119 -6.43 -10.81 -13.82
C ARG A 119 -6.95 -11.84 -14.81
N GLN A 120 -6.34 -13.02 -14.84
CA GLN A 120 -6.78 -14.14 -15.67
C GLN A 120 -8.21 -14.57 -15.33
N ALA A 121 -8.50 -14.77 -14.03
CA ALA A 121 -9.85 -15.12 -13.57
C ALA A 121 -10.89 -14.06 -13.92
N ARG A 122 -10.50 -12.79 -13.95
CA ARG A 122 -11.37 -11.67 -14.34
C ARG A 122 -11.64 -11.61 -15.84
N ILE A 123 -10.62 -11.87 -16.68
CA ILE A 123 -10.75 -11.91 -18.14
C ILE A 123 -11.59 -13.12 -18.58
N ALA A 124 -11.42 -14.27 -17.91
CA ALA A 124 -12.15 -15.48 -18.23
C ALA A 124 -13.65 -15.44 -17.86
N ARG A 125 -14.11 -14.42 -17.12
CA ARG A 125 -15.53 -14.28 -16.78
C ARG A 125 -16.30 -13.79 -18.01
N PRO A 126 -17.34 -14.52 -18.47
CA PRO A 126 -18.20 -14.06 -19.53
C PRO A 126 -18.85 -12.73 -19.12
N GLN A 127 -18.89 -11.76 -20.05
CA GLN A 127 -19.66 -10.55 -19.88
C GLN A 127 -21.13 -10.97 -19.75
N LYS A 128 -21.78 -10.62 -18.63
CA LYS A 128 -23.23 -10.74 -18.53
C LYS A 128 -23.81 -9.70 -19.49
N LEU A 129 -24.30 -10.18 -20.65
CA LEU A 129 -25.14 -9.42 -21.58
C LEU A 129 -26.44 -9.00 -20.89
#